data_AF-A0A348UN61-F1
#
_entry.id   AF-A0A348UN61-F1
#
_cell.length_a   1.000
_cell.length_b   1.000
_cell.length_c   1.000
_cell.angle_alpha   90.00
_cell.angle_beta   90.00
_cell.angle_gamma   90.00
#
_symmetry.space_group_name_H-M   'P 1'
#
loop_
_entity.id
_entity.type
_entity.pdbx_description
1 polymer ?
#
loop_
_entity_poly.entity_id
_entity_poly.type
_entity_poly.pdbx_seq_one_letter_code
_entity_poly.pdbx_strand_id
1 'polypeptide(L)'
;MIVSDNQRRQSDPAQSRVNTQDLLGVTPAGVADVFLGEPRDYGPLRIYGGHFLAQALAAAFGTVAENKLAHSLHAYFLRPGIPD
;
A
#
# COMPACT_ATOMS: atom_id res chain seq x y z
N MET A 1 7.44 -22.38 37.72
CA MET A 1 6.12 -22.43 37.05
C MET A 1 5.79 -21.01 36.62
N ILE A 2 6.31 -20.58 35.47
CA ILE A 2 6.08 -19.23 34.95
C ILE A 2 4.86 -19.31 34.04
N VAL A 3 3.82 -18.58 34.42
CA VAL A 3 2.60 -18.42 33.63
C VAL A 3 2.97 -17.53 32.44
N SER A 4 3.11 -18.11 31.26
CA SER A 4 3.37 -17.36 30.03
C SER A 4 2.11 -16.61 29.61
N ASP A 5 2.24 -15.28 29.67
CA ASP A 5 1.33 -14.23 29.24
C ASP A 5 0.90 -14.43 27.77
N ASN A 6 -0.17 -15.20 27.55
CA ASN A 6 -0.79 -15.45 26.24
C ASN A 6 -1.99 -14.52 26.01
N GLN A 7 -1.90 -13.23 26.38
CA GLN A 7 -3.04 -12.29 26.33
C GLN A 7 -2.75 -10.98 25.57
N ARG A 8 -1.73 -10.92 24.69
CA ARG A 8 -1.54 -9.77 23.77
C ARG A 8 -1.50 -10.19 22.31
N ARG A 9 -2.68 -10.48 21.75
CA ARG A 9 -3.07 -10.24 20.34
C ARG A 9 -4.56 -10.59 20.17
N GLN A 10 -5.40 -10.05 21.05
CA GLN A 10 -6.83 -9.98 20.79
C GLN A 10 -7.01 -8.85 19.77
N SER A 11 -7.33 -9.20 18.52
CA SER A 11 -7.65 -8.22 17.49
C SER A 11 -8.94 -7.50 17.91
N ASP A 12 -8.82 -6.22 18.21
CA ASP A 12 -9.93 -5.34 18.57
C ASP A 12 -10.97 -5.28 17.42
N PRO A 13 -12.26 -5.58 17.64
CA PRO A 13 -13.31 -5.46 16.62
C PRO A 13 -13.54 -4.02 16.13
N ALA A 14 -12.90 -3.03 16.76
CA ALA A 14 -12.82 -1.65 16.30
C ALA A 14 -11.64 -1.37 15.35
N GLN A 15 -10.92 -2.39 14.86
CA GLN A 15 -10.06 -2.26 13.67
C GLN A 15 -10.96 -1.89 12.48
N SER A 16 -11.16 -0.58 12.31
CA SER A 16 -11.96 0.06 11.27
C SER A 16 -11.71 -0.62 9.94
N ARG A 17 -12.77 -0.96 9.20
CA ARG A 17 -12.66 -1.35 7.80
C ARG A 17 -11.96 -0.20 7.05
N VAL A 18 -10.65 -0.29 6.90
CA VAL A 18 -9.88 0.70 6.15
C VAL A 18 -10.37 0.59 4.70
N ASN A 19 -10.80 1.71 4.12
CA ASN A 19 -11.20 1.73 2.73
C ASN A 19 -9.98 1.41 1.86
N THR A 20 -10.11 0.42 0.99
CA THR A 20 -9.04 0.00 0.07
C THR A 20 -8.60 1.15 -0.85
N GLN A 21 -9.52 2.06 -1.22
CA GLN A 21 -9.19 3.23 -2.03
C GLN A 21 -8.28 4.19 -1.26
N ASP A 22 -8.58 4.43 0.02
CA ASP A 22 -7.76 5.29 0.88
C ASP A 22 -6.39 4.66 1.14
N LEU A 23 -6.32 3.33 1.21
CA LEU A 23 -5.08 2.60 1.41
C LEU A 23 -4.16 2.67 0.18
N LEU A 24 -4.71 2.44 -1.02
CA LEU A 24 -3.92 2.24 -2.24
C LEU A 24 -3.83 3.51 -3.11
N GLY A 25 -4.44 4.60 -2.67
CA GLY A 25 -4.46 5.87 -3.37
C GLY A 25 -3.10 6.55 -3.43
N VAL A 26 -2.98 7.48 -4.38
CA VAL A 26 -1.83 8.37 -4.55
C VAL A 26 -2.32 9.80 -4.75
N THR A 27 -1.49 10.77 -4.38
CA THR A 27 -1.79 12.21 -4.53
C THR A 27 -0.86 12.82 -5.59
N PRO A 28 -1.36 13.63 -6.54
CA PRO A 28 -0.50 14.35 -7.48
C PRO A 28 0.47 15.29 -6.74
N ALA A 29 1.74 15.29 -7.13
CA ALA A 29 2.79 16.10 -6.48
C ALA A 29 2.83 17.57 -6.98
N GLY A 30 1.87 17.99 -7.81
CA GLY A 30 1.83 19.33 -8.41
C GLY A 30 2.70 19.51 -9.67
N VAL A 31 3.40 18.47 -10.10
CA VAL A 31 4.11 18.41 -11.38
C VAL A 31 3.61 17.23 -12.21
N ALA A 32 3.75 17.32 -13.54
CA ALA A 32 3.24 16.30 -14.46
C ALA A 32 3.84 14.92 -14.16
N ASP A 33 2.97 13.91 -14.14
CA ASP A 33 3.31 12.49 -14.00
C ASP A 33 4.07 12.11 -12.73
N VAL A 34 4.00 12.94 -11.68
CA VAL A 34 4.57 12.64 -10.36
C VAL A 34 3.47 12.52 -9.32
N PHE A 35 3.49 11.40 -8.60
CA PHE A 35 2.50 11.05 -7.61
C PHE A 35 3.18 10.60 -6.31
N LEU A 36 2.58 10.92 -5.18
CA LEU A 36 3.02 10.54 -3.84
C LEU A 36 2.08 9.46 -3.30
N GLY A 37 2.65 8.32 -2.91
CA GLY A 37 1.94 7.24 -2.23
C GLY A 37 2.42 7.15 -0.79
N GLU A 38 1.48 7.01 0.14
CA GLU A 38 1.82 6.85 1.56
C GLU A 38 2.32 5.42 1.82
N PRO A 39 3.49 5.26 2.47
CA PRO A 39 3.92 3.95 2.94
C PRO A 39 3.00 3.48 4.06
N ARG A 40 2.81 2.17 4.14
CA ARG A 40 2.03 1.57 5.23
C ARG A 40 2.92 0.60 5.99
N ASP A 41 2.93 0.75 7.31
CA ASP A 41 3.52 -0.23 8.20
C ASP A 41 2.61 -1.46 8.27
N TYR A 42 3.12 -2.59 7.77
CA TYR A 42 2.46 -3.89 7.80
C TYR A 42 3.01 -4.79 8.93
N GLY A 43 3.76 -4.21 9.87
CA GLY A 43 4.42 -4.89 10.97
C GLY A 43 5.92 -5.11 10.70
N PRO A 44 6.57 -6.06 11.41
CA PRO A 44 8.02 -6.24 11.38
C PRO A 44 8.58 -6.75 10.04
N LEU A 45 7.71 -6.96 9.05
CA LEU A 45 8.07 -7.38 7.71
C LEU A 45 8.16 -6.16 6.79
N ARG A 46 8.97 -6.28 5.73
CA ARG A 46 9.10 -5.27 4.66
C ARG A 46 7.73 -4.88 4.09
N ILE A 47 7.64 -3.72 3.45
CA ILE A 47 6.40 -3.28 2.79
C ILE A 47 5.86 -4.37 1.86
N TYR A 48 4.57 -4.64 1.96
CA TYR A 48 3.89 -5.59 1.07
C TYR A 48 3.97 -5.12 -0.39
N GLY A 49 4.57 -5.93 -1.26
CA GLY A 49 4.78 -5.56 -2.66
C GLY A 49 3.49 -5.21 -3.41
N GLY A 50 2.36 -5.84 -3.07
CA GLY A 50 1.07 -5.52 -3.69
C GLY A 50 0.59 -4.10 -3.39
N HIS A 51 0.95 -3.53 -2.23
CA HIS A 51 0.64 -2.12 -1.90
C HIS A 51 1.35 -1.16 -2.85
N PHE A 52 2.66 -1.35 -3.02
CA PHE A 52 3.46 -0.56 -3.96
C PHE A 52 2.94 -0.68 -5.39
N LEU A 53 2.64 -1.89 -5.85
CA LEU A 53 2.15 -2.10 -7.22
C LEU A 53 0.77 -1.47 -7.43
N ALA A 54 -0.11 -1.52 -6.44
CA ALA A 54 -1.41 -0.88 -6.52
C ALA A 54 -1.30 0.65 -6.62
N GLN A 55 -0.44 1.27 -5.80
CA GLN A 55 -0.16 2.70 -5.86
C GLN A 55 0.48 3.09 -7.20
N ALA A 56 1.44 2.29 -7.69
CA ALA A 56 2.07 2.53 -9.00
C ALA A 56 1.05 2.43 -10.14
N LEU A 57 0.13 1.47 -10.09
CA LEU A 57 -0.95 1.33 -11.06
C LEU A 57 -1.95 2.49 -10.97
N ALA A 58 -2.30 2.93 -9.76
CA ALA A 58 -3.17 4.09 -9.55
C ALA A 58 -2.54 5.38 -10.12
N ALA A 59 -1.24 5.58 -9.91
CA ALA A 59 -0.49 6.67 -10.51
C ALA A 59 -0.52 6.61 -12.04
N ALA A 60 -0.29 5.43 -12.63
CA ALA A 60 -0.34 5.23 -14.08
C ALA A 60 -1.72 5.52 -14.68
N PHE A 61 -2.81 5.21 -13.97
CA PHE A 61 -4.15 5.61 -14.41
C PHE A 61 -4.36 7.13 -14.40
N GLY A 62 -3.64 7.87 -13.54
CA GLY A 62 -3.64 9.33 -13.52
C GLY A 62 -2.97 10.00 -14.72
N THR A 63 -2.27 9.24 -15.59
CA THR A 63 -1.54 9.78 -16.75
C THR A 63 -2.20 9.43 -18.10
N VAL A 64 -3.37 8.79 -18.08
CA VAL A 64 -4.08 8.33 -19.28
C VAL A 64 -5.54 8.78 -19.26
N ALA A 65 -6.20 8.70 -20.43
CA ALA A 65 -7.63 8.97 -20.51
C ALA A 65 -8.45 7.94 -19.70
N GLU A 66 -9.55 8.39 -19.07
CA GLU A 66 -10.37 7.58 -18.16
C GLU A 66 -10.95 6.30 -18.76
N ASN A 67 -11.05 6.21 -20.10
CA ASN A 67 -11.56 5.03 -20.79
C ASN A 67 -10.49 3.95 -21.05
N LYS A 68 -9.26 4.12 -20.57
CA LYS A 68 -8.17 3.15 -20.70
C LYS A 68 -8.10 2.26 -19.48
N LEU A 69 -8.20 0.94 -19.70
CA LEU A 69 -8.03 -0.08 -18.67
C LEU A 69 -6.70 -0.80 -18.85
N ALA A 70 -6.01 -1.06 -17.75
CA ALA A 70 -4.79 -1.86 -17.75
C ALA A 70 -5.11 -3.32 -18.11
N HIS A 71 -4.36 -3.88 -19.05
CA HIS A 71 -4.51 -5.28 -19.48
C HIS A 71 -3.34 -6.17 -19.04
N SER A 72 -2.22 -5.58 -18.64
CA SER A 72 -1.06 -6.27 -18.07
C SER A 72 -0.24 -5.29 -17.23
N LEU A 73 0.54 -5.84 -16.30
CA LEU A 73 1.50 -5.11 -15.47
C LEU A 73 2.76 -5.95 -15.35
N HIS A 74 3.92 -5.35 -15.62
CA HIS A 74 5.22 -5.98 -15.41
C HIS A 74 6.02 -5.10 -14.46
N ALA A 75 6.50 -5.69 -13.37
CA ALA A 75 7.24 -4.96 -12.37
C ALA A 75 8.30 -5.86 -11.73
N TYR A 76 9.38 -5.23 -11.29
CA TYR A 76 10.49 -5.88 -10.61
C TYR A 76 10.77 -5.15 -9.30
N PHE A 77 10.83 -5.89 -8.19
CA PHE A 77 11.26 -5.34 -6.92
C PHE A 77 12.79 -5.35 -6.87
N LEU A 78 13.40 -4.18 -7.04
CA LEU A 78 14.86 -4.05 -7.06
C LEU A 78 15.46 -3.97 -5.65
N ARG A 79 14.67 -3.47 -4.68
CA ARG A 79 15.10 -3.25 -3.29
C ARG A 79 13.94 -3.52 -2.34
N PRO A 80 14.22 -3.88 -1.08
CA PRO A 80 13.19 -3.85 -0.04
C PRO A 80 12.57 -2.48 0.12
N GLY A 81 11.24 -2.44 0.26
CA GLY A 81 10.56 -1.27 0.82
C GLY A 81 10.83 -1.14 2.31
N ILE A 82 11.25 0.04 2.73
CA ILE A 82 11.46 0.43 4.13
C ILE A 82 10.27 1.35 4.50
N PRO A 83 9.50 1.05 5.56
CA PRO A 83 8.35 1.86 5.98
C PRO A 83 8.71 3.25 6.54
N ASP A 84 9.96 3.38 7.02
CA ASP A 84 10.53 4.57 7.68
C ASP A 84 11.27 5.49 6.72
#